data_AF-A0AA90T6K3-F1
#
_entry.id   AF-A0AA90T6K3-F1
#
_cell.length_a   1.000
_cell.length_b   1.000
_cell.length_c   1.000
_cell.angle_alpha   90.00
_cell.angle_beta   90.00
_cell.angle_gamma   90.00
#
_symmetry.space_group_name_H-M   'P 1'
#
loop_
_entity.id
_entity.type
_entity.pdbx_description
1 polymer ?
#
loop_
_entity_poly.entity_id
_entity_poly.type
_entity_poly.pdbx_seq_one_letter_code
_entity_poly.pdbx_strand_id
1 'polypeptide(L)' 'MESLTNGVRIQLLDEYGIFVFYLELNEKFTAGMVDVCPPGTKHGPWKLPNGCKVFEVQYYTK' A
#
# COMPACT_ATOMS: atom_id res chain seq x y z
N MET A 1 -9.16 -12.46 -1.84
CA MET A 1 -9.86 -11.75 -2.93
C MET A 1 -8.85 -10.76 -3.47
N GLU A 2 -8.21 -11.07 -4.60
CA GLU A 2 -7.23 -10.20 -5.23
C GLU A 2 -7.98 -9.05 -5.90
N SER A 3 -7.93 -7.87 -5.28
CA SER A 3 -8.55 -6.65 -5.77
C SER A 3 -7.70 -6.11 -6.91
N LEU A 4 -8.09 -6.37 -8.16
CA LEU A 4 -7.52 -5.72 -9.35
C LEU A 4 -8.09 -4.30 -9.43
N THR A 5 -7.41 -3.34 -8.83
CA THR A 5 -7.85 -1.94 -8.78
C THR A 5 -7.26 -1.11 -9.91
N ASN A 6 -8.10 -0.25 -10.49
CA ASN A 6 -7.75 0.67 -11.56
C ASN A 6 -6.99 1.89 -10.99
N GLY A 7 -5.71 1.73 -10.69
CA GLY A 7 -4.88 2.84 -10.20
C GLY A 7 -5.19 3.15 -8.74
N VAL A 8 -4.29 2.77 -7.85
CA VAL A 8 -4.41 3.02 -6.41
C VAL A 8 -3.27 3.87 -5.95
N ARG A 9 -3.55 4.90 -5.16
CA ARG A 9 -2.53 5.58 -4.37
C ARG A 9 -2.70 5.19 -2.91
N ILE A 10 -1.64 4.68 -2.30
CA ILE A 10 -1.58 4.35 -0.87
C ILE A 10 -0.67 5.35 -0.19
N GLN A 11 -1.11 5.90 0.94
CA GLN A 11 -0.29 6.69 1.83
C GLN A 11 -0.27 6.05 3.22
N LEU A 12 0.93 5.93 3.79
CA LEU A 12 1.10 5.44 5.15
C LEU A 12 0.98 6.60 6.15
N LEU A 13 0.11 6.44 7.15
CA LEU A 13 -0.26 7.52 8.07
C LEU A 13 0.33 7.41 9.48
N ASP A 14 0.85 6.24 9.86
CA ASP A 14 1.22 5.99 11.26
C ASP A 14 2.59 6.55 11.67
N GLU A 15 2.79 6.73 12.97
CA GLU A 15 3.96 7.36 13.59
C GLU A 15 5.16 6.40 13.76
N TYR A 16 6.27 6.93 14.29
CA TYR A 16 7.57 6.23 14.41
C TYR A 16 7.46 4.81 15.01
N GLY A 17 8.08 3.84 14.33
CA GLY A 17 8.13 2.43 14.74
C GLY A 17 7.11 1.52 14.04
N ILE A 18 6.14 2.09 13.33
CA ILE A 18 5.20 1.37 12.47
C ILE A 18 5.69 1.37 11.02
N PHE A 19 5.62 0.22 10.36
CA PHE A 19 6.06 0.05 8.98
C PHE A 19 5.38 -1.15 8.31
N VAL A 20 5.34 -1.12 6.98
CA VAL A 20 4.80 -2.18 6.14
C VAL A 20 5.91 -2.71 5.25
N PHE A 21 6.03 -4.03 5.12
CA PHE A 21 6.86 -4.62 4.08
C PHE A 21 6.00 -5.01 2.89
N TYR A 22 6.40 -4.54 1.71
CA TYR A 22 5.89 -5.05 0.45
C TYR A 22 6.82 -6.18 -0.01
N LEU A 23 6.32 -7.41 0.05
CA LEU A 23 7.14 -8.59 -0.20
C LEU A 23 7.58 -8.71 -1.68
N GLU A 24 6.73 -8.32 -2.64
CA GLU A 24 7.07 -8.36 -4.08
C GLU A 24 8.15 -7.33 -4.45
N LEU A 25 8.12 -6.15 -3.83
CA LEU A 25 9.14 -5.12 -4.04
C LEU A 25 10.36 -5.29 -3.13
N ASN A 26 10.30 -6.21 -2.16
CA ASN A 26 11.27 -6.36 -1.08
C ASN A 26 11.58 -5.02 -0.39
N GLU A 27 10.54 -4.21 -0.19
CA GLU A 27 10.68 -2.82 0.24
C GLU A 27 9.93 -2.54 1.54
N LYS A 28 10.52 -1.67 2.37
CA LYS A 28 9.96 -1.23 3.66
C LYS A 28 9.39 0.17 3.52
N PHE A 29 8.08 0.28 3.74
CA PHE A 29 7.36 1.54 3.75
C PHE A 29 7.17 2.04 5.18
N THR A 30 7.32 3.34 5.38
CA THR A 30 7.19 4.03 6.68
C THR A 30 6.26 5.24 6.59
N ALA A 31 5.93 5.83 7.73
CA ALA A 31 5.18 7.08 7.88
C ALA A 31 5.47 8.11 6.78
N GLY A 32 4.42 8.60 6.10
CA GLY A 32 4.55 9.67 5.10
C GLY A 32 5.00 9.22 3.72
N MET A 33 5.41 7.94 3.55
CA MET A 33 5.64 7.38 2.22
C MET A 33 4.34 7.20 1.44
N VAL A 34 4.46 7.28 0.13
CA VAL A 34 3.36 7.15 -0.83
C VAL A 34 3.78 6.13 -1.88
N ASP A 35 2.89 5.20 -2.17
CA ASP A 35 3.00 4.30 -3.30
C ASP A 35 1.83 4.54 -4.28
N VAL A 36 2.10 4.36 -5.57
CA VAL A 36 1.09 4.40 -6.63
C VAL A 36 1.16 3.08 -7.37
N CYS A 37 0.10 2.28 -7.26
CA CYS A 37 -0.06 1.04 -7.99
C CYS A 37 -0.91 1.30 -9.24
N PRO A 38 -0.33 1.32 -10.46
CA PRO A 38 -1.10 1.43 -11.69
C PRO A 38 -2.16 0.33 -11.85
N PRO A 39 -3.15 0.53 -12.74
CA PRO A 39 -4.11 -0.53 -13.08
C PRO A 39 -3.43 -1.85 -13.46
N GLY A 40 -3.89 -2.95 -12.87
CA GLY A 40 -3.36 -4.30 -13.14
C GLY A 40 -2.10 -4.67 -12.35
N THR A 41 -1.55 -3.76 -11.54
CA THR A 41 -0.49 -4.10 -10.58
C THR A 41 -1.05 -5.03 -9.50
N LYS A 42 -0.36 -6.15 -9.23
CA LYS A 42 -0.67 -7.01 -8.09
C LYS A 42 -0.52 -6.20 -6.81
N HIS A 43 -1.45 -6.35 -5.88
CA HIS A 43 -1.46 -5.60 -4.64
C HIS A 43 -1.05 -6.49 -3.47
N GLY A 44 0.10 -6.21 -2.84
CA GLY A 44 0.65 -7.07 -1.80
C GLY A 44 1.23 -8.39 -2.34
N PRO A 45 1.58 -9.35 -1.47
CA PRO A 45 1.26 -9.42 -0.04
C PRO A 45 2.04 -8.43 0.83
N TRP A 46 1.34 -7.90 1.85
CA TRP A 46 1.87 -6.96 2.82
C TRP A 46 2.16 -7.65 4.15
N LYS A 47 3.31 -7.37 4.76
CA LYS A 47 3.62 -7.82 6.12
C LYS A 47 3.64 -6.64 7.08
N LEU A 48 2.82 -6.74 8.13
CA LEU A 48 2.50 -5.67 9.08
C LEU A 48 2.84 -6.11 10.51
N PRO A 49 4.12 -6.16 10.90
CA PRO A 49 4.51 -6.72 12.21
C PRO A 49 3.96 -5.93 13.40
N ASN A 50 3.78 -4.61 13.25
CA ASN A 50 3.32 -3.72 14.30
C ASN A 50 1.95 -3.09 13.98
N GLY A 51 1.21 -3.63 13.00
CA GLY A 51 0.04 -2.99 12.41
C GLY A 51 0.42 -1.83 11.46
N CYS A 52 -0.58 -1.19 10.84
CA CYS A 52 -0.45 0.06 10.09
C CYS A 52 -1.83 0.65 9.77
N LYS A 53 -1.95 1.97 9.75
CA LYS A 53 -3.02 2.73 9.11
C LYS A 53 -2.54 3.23 7.76
N VAL A 54 -3.31 2.85 6.74
CA VAL A 54 -3.12 3.28 5.37
C VAL A 54 -4.33 4.09 4.91
N PHE A 55 -4.07 5.11 4.10
CA PHE A 55 -5.10 5.81 3.35
C PHE A 55 -4.97 5.43 1.88
N GLU A 56 -6.04 4.87 1.33
CA GLU A 56 -6.07 4.35 -0.03
C GLU A 56 -7.07 5.13 -0.87
N VAL A 57 -6.61 5.64 -2.02
CA VAL A 57 -7.46 6.26 -3.04
C VAL A 57 -7.50 5.36 -4.24
N GLN A 58 -8.67 4.83 -4.56
CA GLN A 58 -8.93 4.02 -5.76
C GLN A 58 -9.66 4.88 -6.79
N TYR A 59 -9.19 4.87 -8.03
CA TYR A 59 -9.92 5.48 -9.14
C TYR A 59 -10.81 4.40 -9.80
N TYR A 60 -12.09 4.68 -9.98
CA TYR A 60 -12.98 3.84 -10.78
C TYR A 60 -13.14 4.47 -12.16
N THR A 61 -12.89 3.70 -13.21
CA THR A 61 -13.30 4.09 -14.57
C THR A 61 -14.82 4.03 -14.66
N LYS A 62 -15.44 4.97 -15.36
CA LYS A 62 -16.89 4.99 -15.60
C LYS A 62 -17.37 3.78 -16.40
#